data_AF-A0A0D7PIJ7-F1
#
_entry.id   AF-A0A0D7PIJ7-F1
#
_cell.length_a   1.000
_cell.length_b   1.000
_cell.length_c   1.000
_cell.angle_alpha   90.00
_cell.angle_beta   90.00
_cell.angle_gamma   90.00
#
_symmetry.space_group_name_H-M   'P 1'
#
loop_
_entity.id
_entity.type
_entity.pdbx_description
1 polymer ?
#
loop_
_entity_poly.entity_id
_entity_poly.type
_entity_poly.pdbx_seq_one_letter_code
_entity_poly.pdbx_strand_id
1 'polypeptide(L)'
;MRTERIALGLALAVGGMVAQGAAFAQENRGTVEQQMACTPDVWRLCSDQIPDVNRITACLQQNTPQLSSACRAVFQSNNQMPPPQPVPRGRAVPPPRYNAAPPPPRPDDDDD
;
A
#
# COMPACT_ATOMS: atom_id res chain seq x y z
N MET A 1 14.60 -16.27 -53.80
CA MET A 1 13.18 -16.51 -53.45
C MET A 1 13.13 -17.28 -52.13
N ARG A 2 12.30 -16.83 -51.17
CA ARG A 2 11.97 -17.48 -49.86
C ARG A 2 12.89 -17.15 -48.68
N THR A 3 12.97 -15.86 -48.37
CA THR A 3 13.08 -15.34 -47.01
C THR A 3 11.93 -15.89 -46.12
N GLU A 4 12.15 -15.85 -44.80
CA GLU A 4 11.15 -15.91 -43.73
C GLU A 4 10.46 -17.26 -43.54
N ARG A 5 10.87 -18.12 -42.57
CA ARG A 5 9.92 -19.02 -41.88
C ARG A 5 10.31 -19.53 -40.51
N ILE A 6 11.59 -19.55 -40.11
CA ILE A 6 11.96 -20.42 -38.97
C ILE A 6 12.78 -19.66 -37.93
N ALA A 7 12.22 -18.53 -37.49
CA ALA A 7 12.47 -17.99 -36.16
C ALA A 7 11.29 -18.44 -35.27
N LEU A 8 11.46 -19.52 -34.50
CA LEU A 8 10.68 -19.86 -33.29
C LEU A 8 11.06 -21.26 -32.79
N GLY A 9 11.74 -21.35 -31.64
CA GLY A 9 12.03 -22.61 -30.94
C GLY A 9 13.33 -22.55 -30.14
N LEU A 10 13.36 -21.90 -28.97
CA LEU A 10 13.17 -22.49 -27.63
C LEU A 10 14.49 -22.96 -26.99
N ALA A 11 14.82 -22.36 -25.83
CA ALA A 11 15.26 -23.01 -24.58
C ALA A 11 16.33 -22.18 -23.85
N LEU A 12 16.10 -21.91 -22.56
CA LEU A 12 17.11 -22.07 -21.49
C LEU A 12 16.45 -21.80 -20.11
N ALA A 13 16.48 -22.83 -19.27
CA ALA A 13 15.96 -22.89 -17.90
C ALA A 13 17.14 -22.82 -16.89
N VAL A 14 17.11 -21.89 -15.92
CA VAL A 14 16.84 -22.07 -14.47
C VAL A 14 18.09 -22.31 -13.59
N GLY A 15 18.27 -21.44 -12.58
CA GLY A 15 19.06 -21.72 -11.38
C GLY A 15 19.26 -20.50 -10.46
N GLY A 16 18.59 -20.47 -9.30
CA GLY A 16 18.94 -19.55 -8.18
C GLY A 16 17.78 -19.07 -7.31
N MET A 17 17.41 -19.83 -6.27
CA MET A 17 16.48 -19.44 -5.20
C MET A 17 17.26 -18.94 -3.97
N VAL A 18 16.93 -17.76 -3.39
CA VAL A 18 17.09 -17.47 -1.94
C VAL A 18 16.12 -16.37 -1.44
N ALA A 19 15.36 -16.73 -0.41
CA ALA A 19 14.80 -15.96 0.72
C ALA A 19 14.05 -14.60 0.52
N GLN A 20 12.81 -14.56 1.04
CA GLN A 20 11.78 -13.52 0.88
C GLN A 20 11.69 -12.59 2.10
N GLY A 21 11.43 -11.29 1.88
CA GLY A 21 11.07 -10.30 2.92
C GLY A 21 9.76 -9.61 2.56
N ALA A 22 8.85 -9.49 3.54
CA ALA A 22 7.50 -8.95 3.39
C ALA A 22 7.51 -7.44 3.06
N ALA A 23 6.74 -7.03 2.05
CA ALA A 23 6.49 -5.62 1.73
C ALA A 23 5.17 -5.18 2.39
N PHE A 24 5.25 -4.29 3.37
CA PHE A 24 4.08 -3.63 3.94
C PHE A 24 3.66 -2.49 3.01
N ALA A 25 2.47 -2.60 2.43
CA ALA A 25 1.81 -1.47 1.79
C ALA A 25 1.42 -0.47 2.88
N GLN A 26 2.17 0.61 3.01
CA GLN A 26 1.90 1.63 4.02
C GLN A 26 0.67 2.41 3.56
N GLU A 27 -0.47 2.13 4.19
CA GLU A 27 -1.73 2.86 4.02
C GLU A 27 -1.44 4.35 4.23
N ASN A 28 -1.59 5.13 3.16
CA ASN A 28 -1.12 6.51 3.06
C ASN A 28 -2.07 7.50 3.78
N ARG A 29 -2.49 7.16 5.01
CA ARG A 29 -3.38 7.98 5.87
C ARG A 29 -2.67 9.18 6.53
N GLY A 30 -1.42 9.42 6.15
CA GLY A 30 -0.53 10.35 6.80
C GLY A 30 -0.07 9.89 8.18
N THR A 31 0.98 10.51 8.71
CA THR A 31 1.45 10.24 10.08
C THR A 31 0.48 10.84 11.11
N VAL A 32 0.59 10.42 12.38
CA VAL A 32 -0.23 10.98 13.46
C VAL A 32 0.01 12.48 13.59
N GLU A 33 1.24 12.94 13.39
CA GLU A 33 1.60 14.36 13.37
C GLU A 33 0.90 15.13 12.24
N GLN A 34 0.80 14.52 11.06
CA GLN A 34 0.09 15.12 9.92
C GLN A 34 -1.42 15.23 10.19
N GLN A 35 -2.03 14.22 10.82
CA GLN A 35 -3.44 14.30 11.24
C GLN A 35 -3.65 15.39 12.27
N MET A 36 -2.79 15.51 13.27
CA MET A 36 -2.88 16.55 14.30
C MET A 36 -2.78 17.97 13.70
N ALA A 37 -1.94 18.17 12.68
CA ALA A 37 -1.84 19.44 11.97
C ALA A 37 -3.15 19.82 11.25
N CYS A 38 -3.91 18.83 10.78
CA CYS A 38 -5.17 19.03 10.06
C CYS A 38 -6.42 19.01 10.95
N THR A 39 -6.34 18.51 12.19
CA THR A 39 -7.45 18.49 13.15
C THR A 39 -8.24 19.81 13.25
N PRO A 40 -7.63 20.99 13.44
CA PRO A 40 -8.40 22.24 13.53
C PRO A 40 -9.13 22.60 12.24
N ASP A 41 -8.60 22.23 11.08
CA ASP A 41 -9.26 22.45 9.79
C ASP A 41 -10.40 21.47 9.55
N VAL A 42 -10.25 20.21 9.97
CA VAL A 42 -11.33 19.22 9.91
C VAL A 42 -12.54 19.68 10.70
N TRP A 43 -12.35 20.11 11.95
CA TRP A 43 -13.45 20.57 12.79
C TRP A 43 -14.15 21.83 12.25
N ARG A 44 -13.42 22.72 11.58
CA ARG A 44 -13.94 23.98 11.07
C ARG A 44 -14.60 23.85 9.69
N LEU A 45 -14.04 23.03 8.81
CA LEU A 45 -14.43 22.94 7.40
C LEU A 45 -15.17 21.65 7.03
N CYS A 46 -14.90 20.54 7.72
CA CYS A 46 -15.28 19.19 7.30
C CYS A 46 -15.88 18.36 8.45
N SER A 47 -16.48 19.01 9.45
CA SER A 47 -17.01 18.34 10.65
C SER A 47 -18.19 17.42 10.35
N ASP A 48 -18.91 17.67 9.26
CA ASP A 48 -19.96 16.84 8.70
C ASP A 48 -19.47 15.48 8.20
N GLN A 49 -18.17 15.37 7.88
CA GLN A 49 -17.58 14.15 7.33
C GLN A 49 -17.04 13.20 8.40
N ILE A 50 -17.02 13.61 9.66
CA ILE A 50 -16.63 12.74 10.78
C ILE A 50 -17.69 11.64 10.94
N PRO A 51 -17.29 10.35 11.09
CA PRO A 51 -15.94 9.83 11.33
C PRO A 51 -15.24 9.24 10.10
N ASP A 52 -15.72 9.49 8.88
CA ASP A 52 -15.17 8.89 7.65
C ASP A 52 -13.89 9.61 7.20
N VAL A 53 -12.74 8.98 7.46
CA VAL A 53 -11.42 9.51 7.10
C VAL A 53 -11.30 9.80 5.60
N ASN A 54 -11.85 8.95 4.73
CA ASN A 54 -11.74 9.16 3.28
C ASN A 54 -12.52 10.41 2.86
N ARG A 55 -13.71 10.61 3.41
CA ARG A 55 -14.52 11.81 3.15
C ARG A 55 -13.90 13.07 3.75
N ILE A 56 -13.29 12.97 4.93
CA ILE A 56 -12.53 14.07 5.52
C ILE A 56 -11.36 14.45 4.60
N THR A 57 -10.55 13.48 4.14
CA THR A 57 -9.44 13.75 3.22
C THR A 57 -9.92 14.39 1.93
N ALA A 58 -11.01 13.92 1.34
CA ALA A 58 -11.59 14.52 0.14
C ALA A 58 -12.08 15.96 0.40
N CYS A 59 -12.73 16.22 1.54
CA CYS A 59 -13.17 17.55 1.92
C CYS A 59 -11.99 18.53 2.12
N LEU A 60 -10.93 18.09 2.81
CA LEU A 60 -9.72 18.88 3.00
C LEU A 60 -9.05 19.19 1.65
N GLN A 61 -8.99 18.21 0.73
CA GLN A 61 -8.46 18.43 -0.62
C GLN A 61 -9.26 19.49 -1.40
N GLN A 62 -10.59 19.43 -1.34
CA GLN A 62 -11.46 20.43 -1.99
C GLN A 62 -11.30 21.82 -1.36
N ASN A 63 -11.02 21.88 -0.06
CA ASN A 63 -10.85 23.12 0.70
C ASN A 63 -9.40 23.54 0.92
N THR A 64 -8.46 23.03 0.12
CA THR A 64 -7.01 23.38 0.16
C THR A 64 -6.71 24.88 0.34
N PRO A 65 -7.37 25.84 -0.37
CA PRO A 65 -7.09 27.26 -0.18
C PRO A 65 -7.51 27.79 1.20
N GLN A 66 -8.46 27.14 1.86
CA GLN A 66 -8.97 27.51 3.19
C GLN A 66 -8.26 26.80 4.34
N LEU A 67 -7.39 25.82 4.06
CA LEU A 67 -6.62 25.11 5.09
C LEU A 67 -5.63 26.05 5.79
N SER A 68 -5.32 25.76 7.05
CA SER A 68 -4.19 26.36 7.77
C SER A 68 -2.87 26.10 7.05
N SER A 69 -1.85 26.91 7.33
CA SER A 69 -0.51 26.72 6.78
C SER A 69 0.08 25.34 7.12
N ALA A 70 -0.16 24.87 8.35
CA ALA A 70 0.30 23.57 8.83
C ALA A 70 -0.35 22.41 8.05
N CYS A 71 -1.68 22.39 7.94
CA CYS A 71 -2.36 21.32 7.19
C CYS A 71 -2.07 21.40 5.70
N ARG A 72 -1.96 22.60 5.12
CA ARG A 72 -1.58 22.77 3.71
C ARG A 72 -0.19 22.23 3.41
N ALA A 73 0.76 22.41 4.33
CA ALA A 73 2.10 21.83 4.21
C ALA A 73 2.05 20.29 4.13
N VAL A 74 1.17 19.63 4.89
CA VAL A 74 0.96 18.17 4.79
C VAL A 74 0.56 17.74 3.38
N PHE A 75 -0.41 18.42 2.76
CA PHE A 75 -0.85 18.11 1.40
C PHE A 75 0.20 18.47 0.33
N GLN A 76 1.04 19.47 0.58
CA GLN A 76 2.16 19.81 -0.29
C GLN A 76 3.26 18.75 -0.19
N SER A 77 3.68 18.38 1.02
CA SER A 77 4.70 17.35 1.26
C SER A 77 4.29 15.98 0.75
N ASN A 78 3.01 15.61 0.82
CA ASN A 78 2.51 14.36 0.25
C ASN A 78 2.44 14.38 -1.29
N ASN A 79 2.28 15.56 -1.91
CA ASN A 79 2.39 15.75 -3.36
C ASN A 79 3.85 15.84 -3.83
N GLN A 80 4.76 16.30 -2.97
CA GLN A 80 6.19 16.01 -3.09
C GLN A 80 6.42 14.57 -2.65
N MET A 81 5.87 13.62 -3.41
CA MET A 81 6.46 12.29 -3.42
C MET A 81 7.98 12.51 -3.65
N PRO A 82 8.86 12.15 -2.70
CA PRO A 82 10.27 12.03 -3.03
C PRO A 82 10.29 11.15 -4.28
N PRO A 83 10.99 11.54 -5.37
CA PRO A 83 10.99 10.76 -6.60
C PRO A 83 11.15 9.30 -6.18
N PRO A 84 10.23 8.40 -6.57
CA PRO A 84 10.16 7.05 -6.02
C PRO A 84 11.59 6.56 -5.91
N GLN A 85 12.09 6.49 -4.67
CA GLN A 85 13.49 6.14 -4.39
C GLN A 85 13.74 4.96 -5.29
N PRO A 86 14.65 5.03 -6.28
CA PRO A 86 14.66 4.09 -7.39
C PRO A 86 14.64 2.71 -6.79
N VAL A 87 13.46 2.08 -6.84
CA VAL A 87 13.27 0.77 -6.26
C VAL A 87 14.27 -0.06 -7.04
N PRO A 88 15.28 -0.67 -6.40
CA PRO A 88 16.21 -1.50 -7.15
C PRO A 88 15.33 -2.49 -7.89
N ARG A 89 15.31 -2.42 -9.23
CA ARG A 89 14.30 -3.01 -10.14
C ARG A 89 14.24 -4.55 -10.10
N GLY A 90 14.80 -5.17 -9.07
CA GLY A 90 14.97 -6.61 -8.91
C GLY A 90 14.27 -7.22 -7.69
N ARG A 91 13.34 -6.55 -7.00
CA ARG A 91 12.60 -7.19 -5.88
C ARG A 91 11.10 -7.26 -6.14
N ALA A 92 10.66 -8.43 -6.61
CA ALA A 92 9.24 -8.79 -6.75
C ALA A 92 8.65 -9.17 -5.37
N VAL A 93 7.44 -8.69 -5.08
CA VAL A 93 6.67 -9.00 -3.87
C VAL A 93 6.10 -10.43 -3.99
N PRO A 94 6.34 -11.34 -3.03
CA PRO A 94 5.80 -12.70 -3.10
C PRO A 94 4.31 -12.74 -2.68
N PRO A 95 3.51 -13.70 -3.21
CA PRO A 95 2.12 -13.88 -2.83
C PRO A 95 1.98 -14.37 -1.38
N PRO A 96 0.89 -14.03 -0.67
CA PRO A 96 0.66 -14.43 0.71
C PRO A 96 0.56 -15.95 0.81
N ARG A 97 1.34 -16.56 1.72
CA ARG A 97 1.30 -18.00 1.95
C ARG A 97 0.11 -18.36 2.84
N TYR A 98 -0.92 -18.92 2.23
CA TYR A 98 -2.15 -19.44 2.88
C TYR A 98 -1.96 -20.82 3.57
N ASN A 99 -0.73 -21.30 3.74
CA ASN A 99 -0.45 -22.68 4.16
C ASN A 99 -0.12 -22.86 5.65
N ALA A 100 -0.70 -22.07 6.53
CA ALA A 100 -0.73 -22.37 7.96
C ALA A 100 -2.18 -22.60 8.41
N ALA A 101 -2.87 -23.54 7.76
CA ALA A 101 -4.12 -24.06 8.29
C ALA A 101 -3.80 -24.83 9.58
N PRO A 102 -4.48 -24.56 10.71
CA PRO A 102 -4.29 -25.32 11.95
C PRO A 102 -4.58 -26.81 11.71
N PRO A 103 -3.88 -27.72 12.41
CA PRO A 103 -4.22 -29.14 12.36
C PRO A 103 -5.68 -29.36 12.82
N PRO A 104 -6.40 -30.35 12.28
CA PRO A 104 -7.76 -30.64 12.70
C PRO A 104 -7.79 -31.00 14.20
N PRO A 105 -8.88 -30.67 14.91
CA PRO A 105 -9.06 -31.09 16.30
C PRO A 105 -9.05 -32.61 16.38
N ARG A 106 -8.43 -33.12 17.44
CA ARG A 106 -8.37 -34.56 17.73
C ARG A 106 -9.77 -34.97 18.20
N PRO A 107 -10.25 -36.18 17.87
CA PRO A 107 -11.46 -36.71 18.49
C PRO A 107 -11.22 -36.78 20.00
N ASP A 108 -12.12 -36.18 20.78
CA ASP A 108 -12.17 -36.39 22.22
C ASP A 108 -12.65 -37.83 22.42
N ASP A 109 -11.77 -38.69 22.92
CA ASP A 109 -12.14 -40.01 23.42
C ASP A 109 -12.91 -39.79 24.75
N ASP A 110 -14.22 -39.64 24.66
CA ASP A 110 -15.15 -39.80 25.78
C ASP A 110 -15.21 -41.29 26.15
N ASP A 111 -14.36 -41.72 27.09
CA ASP A 111 -14.51 -42.99 27.81
C ASP A 111 -14.81 -42.72 29.30
N ASP A 112 -15.95 -43.28 29.72
CA ASP A 112 -16.56 -43.34 31.06
C ASP A 112 -15.65 -44.02 32.12
#